data_AF-A0A965LKZ6-F1
#
_entry.id   AF-A0A965LKZ6-F1
#
_cell.length_a   1.000
_cell.length_b   1.000
_cell.length_c   1.000
_cell.angle_alpha   90.00
_cell.angle_beta   90.00
_cell.angle_gamma   90.00
#
_symmetry.space_group_name_H-M   'P 1'
#
loop_
_entity.id
_entity.type
_entity.pdbx_description
1 polymer ?
#
loop_
_entity_poly.entity_id
_entity_poly.type
_entity_poly.pdbx_seq_one_letter_code
_entity_poly.pdbx_strand_id
1 'polypeptide(L)'
;MITQCLLEYEEHLRLQRNLSEHTIRAYLGDITALFVHSAELGITSVDQLTLAAIRSWLASQQSKGGARTTIARRAVAVRTFTAWAT
;
A
#
# COMPACT_ATOMS: atom_id res chain seq x y z
N MET A 1 11.97 10.06 2.23
CA MET A 1 11.85 8.75 2.93
C MET A 1 10.38 8.36 3.00
N ILE A 2 10.05 7.05 3.12
CA ILE A 2 8.68 6.47 3.01
C ILE A 2 7.56 7.33 3.66
N THR A 3 7.79 7.92 4.83
CA THR A 3 6.83 8.81 5.51
C THR A 3 6.39 10.01 4.67
N GLN A 4 7.32 10.67 3.98
CA GLN A 4 6.99 11.82 3.11
C GLN A 4 6.11 11.38 1.93
N CYS A 5 6.43 10.24 1.34
CA CYS A 5 5.63 9.66 0.25
C CYS A 5 4.20 9.33 0.71
N LEU A 6 4.02 8.83 1.93
CA LEU A 6 2.69 8.58 2.48
C LEU A 6 1.87 9.86 2.69
N LEU A 7 2.52 10.96 3.09
CA LEU A 7 1.85 12.27 3.25
C LEU A 7 1.41 12.83 1.89
N GLU A 8 2.29 12.79 0.89
CA GLU A 8 1.97 13.23 -0.48
C GLU A 8 0.86 12.36 -1.10
N TYR A 9 0.87 11.05 -0.83
CA TYR A 9 -0.20 10.16 -1.26
C TYR A 9 -1.53 10.44 -0.55
N GLU A 10 -1.52 10.71 0.76
CA GLU A 10 -2.71 11.11 1.51
C GLU A 10 -3.34 12.37 0.92
N GLU A 11 -2.53 13.38 0.64
CA GLU A 11 -2.97 14.62 0.00
C GLU A 11 -3.59 14.35 -1.38
N HIS A 12 -2.95 13.51 -2.20
CA HIS A 12 -3.51 13.10 -3.49
C HIS A 12 -4.88 12.42 -3.34
N LEU A 13 -5.04 11.50 -2.39
CA LEU A 13 -6.32 10.81 -2.18
C LEU A 13 -7.43 11.75 -1.72
N ARG A 14 -7.10 12.74 -0.86
CA ARG A 14 -8.03 13.77 -0.40
C ARG A 14 -8.44 14.71 -1.53
N LEU A 15 -7.46 15.26 -2.26
CA LEU A 15 -7.68 16.35 -3.20
C LEU A 15 -8.16 15.88 -4.58
N GLN A 16 -7.65 14.76 -5.08
CA GLN A 16 -7.87 14.35 -6.48
C GLN A 16 -8.89 13.22 -6.65
N ARG A 17 -9.15 12.44 -5.59
CA ARG A 17 -10.06 11.28 -5.67
C ARG A 17 -11.35 11.44 -4.85
N ASN A 18 -11.44 12.48 -4.01
CA ASN A 18 -12.58 12.74 -3.12
C ASN A 18 -13.06 11.49 -2.37
N LEU A 19 -12.10 10.65 -1.94
CA LEU A 19 -12.41 9.42 -1.20
C LEU A 19 -12.82 9.76 0.22
N SER A 20 -13.69 8.93 0.80
CA SER A 20 -14.03 9.06 2.21
C SER A 20 -12.77 8.95 3.09
N GLU A 21 -12.75 9.65 4.21
CA GLU A 21 -11.64 9.55 5.16
C GLU A 21 -11.38 8.11 5.63
N HIS A 22 -12.43 7.31 5.75
CA HIS A 22 -12.31 5.90 6.14
C HIS A 22 -11.55 5.11 5.08
N THR A 23 -11.82 5.35 3.79
CA THR A 23 -11.09 4.74 2.68
C THR A 23 -9.63 5.19 2.66
N ILE A 24 -9.36 6.48 2.89
CA ILE A 24 -8.00 7.03 2.95
C ILE A 24 -7.20 6.35 4.06
N ARG A 25 -7.74 6.31 5.29
CA ARG A 25 -7.11 5.62 6.42
C ARG A 25 -6.83 4.14 6.12
N ALA A 26 -7.78 3.46 5.48
CA ALA A 26 -7.63 2.07 5.09
C ALA A 26 -6.49 1.87 4.06
N TYR A 27 -6.39 2.76 3.07
CA TYR A 27 -5.34 2.69 2.05
C TYR A 27 -3.96 3.02 2.62
N LEU A 28 -3.84 4.07 3.43
CA LEU A 28 -2.59 4.42 4.09
C LEU A 28 -2.10 3.29 5.00
N GLY A 29 -3.01 2.66 5.75
CA GLY A 29 -2.68 1.50 6.58
C GLY A 29 -2.20 0.30 5.77
N ASP A 30 -2.82 0.03 4.62
CA ASP A 30 -2.41 -1.05 3.72
C ASP A 30 -1.02 -0.79 3.11
N ILE A 31 -0.77 0.43 2.62
CA ILE A 31 0.53 0.78 2.03
C ILE A 31 1.64 0.80 3.09
N THR A 32 1.34 1.29 4.30
CA THR A 32 2.26 1.20 5.43
C THR A 32 2.63 -0.25 5.74
N ALA A 33 1.64 -1.15 5.78
CA ALA A 33 1.87 -2.57 6.01
C ALA A 33 2.68 -3.24 4.89
N LEU A 34 2.49 -2.83 3.63
CA LEU A 34 3.34 -3.26 2.51
C LEU A 34 4.78 -2.81 2.72
N PHE A 35 5.02 -1.56 3.12
CA PHE A 35 6.39 -1.06 3.35
C PHE A 35 7.08 -1.76 4.52
N VAL A 36 6.36 -2.07 5.59
CA VAL A 36 6.89 -2.87 6.71
C VAL A 36 7.34 -4.24 6.22
N HIS A 37 6.51 -4.95 5.44
CA HIS A 37 6.89 -6.23 4.83
C HIS A 37 8.06 -6.08 3.86
N SER A 38 8.10 -5.00 3.10
CA SER A 38 9.16 -4.76 2.11
C SER A 38 10.51 -4.47 2.78
N ALA A 39 10.50 -3.80 3.94
CA ALA A 39 11.71 -3.54 4.72
C ALA A 39 12.37 -4.85 5.21
N GLU A 40 11.58 -5.88 5.53
CA GLU A 40 12.09 -7.23 5.86
C GLU A 40 12.83 -7.89 4.67
N LEU A 41 12.54 -7.43 3.45
CA LEU A 41 13.20 -7.87 2.21
C LEU A 41 14.35 -6.94 1.78
N GLY A 42 14.72 -5.96 2.62
CA GLY A 42 15.76 -4.96 2.32
C GLY A 42 15.32 -3.80 1.42
N ILE A 43 14.03 -3.68 1.12
CA ILE A 43 13.47 -2.58 0.32
C ILE A 43 13.16 -1.41 1.25
N THR A 44 13.89 -0.31 1.10
CA THR A 44 13.83 0.85 2.02
C THR A 44 13.32 2.13 1.37
N SER A 45 13.12 2.11 0.06
CA SER A 45 12.61 3.24 -0.72
C SER A 45 11.55 2.80 -1.72
N VAL A 46 10.77 3.77 -2.21
CA VAL A 46 9.63 3.51 -3.10
C VAL A 46 10.10 3.05 -4.47
N ASP A 47 11.23 3.58 -4.95
CA ASP A 47 11.90 3.20 -6.21
C ASP A 47 12.42 1.75 -6.20
N GLN A 48 12.63 1.18 -5.01
CA GLN A 48 13.03 -0.22 -4.84
C GLN A 48 11.84 -1.19 -4.78
N LEU A 49 10.59 -0.67 -4.75
CA LEU A 49 9.41 -1.52 -4.62
C LEU A 49 9.21 -2.36 -5.89
N THR A 50 9.22 -3.68 -5.74
CA THR A 50 9.06 -4.61 -6.85
C THR A 50 7.72 -5.32 -6.83
N LEU A 51 7.29 -5.79 -7.99
CA LEU A 51 6.11 -6.66 -8.13
C LEU A 51 6.26 -7.98 -7.34
N ALA A 52 7.49 -8.48 -7.18
CA ALA A 52 7.78 -9.66 -6.38
C ALA A 52 7.49 -9.41 -4.88
N ALA A 53 7.90 -8.26 -4.35
CA ALA A 53 7.63 -7.88 -2.96
C ALA A 53 6.12 -7.72 -2.71
N ILE A 54 5.39 -7.07 -3.64
CA ILE A 54 3.93 -6.92 -3.56
C ILE A 54 3.23 -8.29 -3.53
N ARG A 55 3.61 -9.20 -4.42
CA ARG A 55 3.03 -10.56 -4.47
C ARG A 55 3.35 -11.36 -3.22
N SER A 56 4.60 -11.29 -2.74
CA SER A 56 5.04 -11.91 -1.48
C SER A 56 4.19 -11.43 -0.31
N TRP A 57 3.97 -10.12 -0.21
CA TRP A 57 3.12 -9.56 0.84
C TRP A 57 1.67 -10.03 0.73
N LEU A 58 1.03 -9.93 -0.44
CA LEU A 58 -0.36 -10.37 -0.60
C LEU A 58 -0.54 -11.87 -0.30
N ALA A 59 0.42 -12.70 -0.71
CA ALA A 59 0.46 -14.11 -0.36
C ALA A 59 0.60 -14.32 1.16
N SER A 60 1.48 -13.58 1.83
CA SER A 60 1.64 -13.66 3.29
C SER A 60 0.36 -13.27 4.03
N GLN A 61 -0.40 -12.29 3.53
CA GLN A 61 -1.69 -11.90 4.10
C GLN A 61 -2.76 -12.99 3.91
N GLN A 62 -2.72 -13.71 2.80
CA GLN A 62 -3.59 -14.86 2.57
C GLN A 62 -3.26 -16.02 3.51
N SER A 63 -1.99 -16.37 3.65
CA SER A 63 -1.53 -17.44 4.54
C SER A 63 -1.85 -17.17 6.02
N LYS A 64 -1.90 -15.89 6.42
CA LYS A 64 -2.30 -15.45 7.78
C LYS A 64 -3.82 -15.45 8.02
N GLY A 65 -4.62 -15.98 7.09
CA GLY A 65 -6.07 -16.08 7.23
C GLY A 65 -6.82 -14.77 6.93
N GLY A 66 -6.21 -13.84 6.18
CA GLY A 66 -6.86 -12.61 5.77
C GLY A 66 -8.13 -12.86 4.96
N ALA A 67 -9.23 -12.19 5.34
CA ALA A 67 -10.48 -12.28 4.59
C ALA A 67 -10.28 -11.86 3.11
N ARG A 68 -11.00 -12.52 2.18
CA ARG A 68 -10.92 -12.25 0.75
C ARG A 68 -11.16 -10.77 0.40
N THR A 69 -12.08 -10.13 1.11
CA THR A 69 -12.41 -8.70 0.96
C THR A 69 -11.25 -7.81 1.40
N THR A 70 -10.52 -8.17 2.46
CA THR A 70 -9.31 -7.46 2.91
C THR A 70 -8.19 -7.56 1.90
N ILE A 71 -7.94 -8.77 1.34
CA ILE A 71 -6.91 -8.97 0.32
C ILE A 71 -7.25 -8.19 -0.95
N ALA A 72 -8.51 -8.20 -1.38
CA ALA A 72 -8.97 -7.44 -2.53
C ALA A 72 -8.78 -5.93 -2.32
N ARG A 73 -9.16 -5.39 -1.16
CA ARG A 73 -8.95 -3.97 -0.81
C ARG A 73 -7.46 -3.61 -0.86
N ARG A 74 -6.60 -4.45 -0.30
CA ARG A 74 -5.14 -4.26 -0.33
C ARG A 74 -4.58 -4.24 -1.74
N ALA A 75 -5.02 -5.15 -2.61
CA ALA A 75 -4.62 -5.14 -4.01
C ALA A 75 -5.03 -3.83 -4.72
N VAL A 76 -6.23 -3.31 -4.43
CA VAL A 76 -6.68 -2.00 -4.97
C VAL A 76 -5.86 -0.84 -4.40
N ALA A 77 -5.56 -0.85 -3.10
CA ALA A 77 -4.73 0.16 -2.46
C ALA A 77 -3.34 0.21 -3.12
N VAL A 78 -2.69 -0.95 -3.31
CA VAL A 78 -1.39 -1.06 -3.98
C VAL A 78 -1.46 -0.55 -5.42
N ARG A 79 -2.46 -0.99 -6.20
CA ARG A 79 -2.64 -0.54 -7.58
C ARG A 79 -2.79 0.98 -7.68
N THR A 80 -3.57 1.57 -6.77
CA THR A 80 -3.81 3.02 -6.74
C THR A 80 -2.54 3.77 -6.36
N PHE A 81 -1.80 3.26 -5.38
CA PHE A 81 -0.54 3.83 -4.93
C PHE A 81 0.52 3.80 -6.04
N THR A 82 0.76 2.64 -6.67
CA THR A 82 1.78 2.53 -7.72
C THR A 82 1.44 3.36 -8.94
N ALA A 83 0.15 3.54 -9.26
CA ALA A 83 -0.28 4.42 -10.36
C ALA A 83 -0.04 5.91 -10.06
N TRP A 84 0.00 6.31 -8.78
CA TRP A 84 0.32 7.68 -8.37
C TRP A 84 1.83 7.91 -8.22
N ALA A 85 2.57 6.91 -7.73
CA ALA A 85 4.00 7.00 -7.47
C ALA A 85 4.88 6.84 -8.72
N THR A 86 4.30 6.80 -9.92
CA THR A 86 5.01 6.75 -11.21
C THR A 86 5.07 8.13 -11.83
#